data_AF-A0A1Q7ZY27-F1
#
_entry.id   AF-A0A1Q7ZY27-F1
#
_cell.length_a   1.000
_cell.length_b   1.000
_cell.length_c   1.000
_cell.angle_alpha   90.00
_cell.angle_beta   90.00
_cell.angle_gamma   90.00
#
_symmetry.space_group_name_H-M   'P 1'
#
loop_
_entity.id
_entity.type
_entity.pdbx_description
1 polymer ?
#
loop_
_entity_poly.entity_id
_entity_poly.type
_entity_poly.pdbx_seq_one_letter_code
_entity_poly.pdbx_strand_id
1 'polypeptide(L)'
;MRKRYNIIPLADYVRARIDGRARKLPPKSLIITMDDGHRSNAQLKSLLQEMEMPVTIFLCSGIVGTHRHFWWLHTRSVSEAEACKQMTDAERLEFLLSRDYRPEQEYPDRQALSKSEIEELKPLVDFQAHSVSHPILPACADEKAEREIERCKTDLKRLYGLKIEAFAFPNGDSSEHNIVMTRNAGYRCALTLDTGTNDIDGDLFRLRRIPVSDDASVSELLVKASGFWRRLNWARRLLKQFLPGAESREATAYDTATPKPQATIGA
;
A
#
# COMPACT_ATOMS: atom_id res chain seq x y z
N MET A 1 16.17 -12.95 -0.88
CA MET A 1 15.93 -11.94 -1.94
C MET A 1 17.22 -11.41 -2.60
N ARG A 2 18.18 -10.86 -1.85
CA ARG A 2 19.45 -10.29 -2.38
C ARG A 2 20.29 -11.24 -3.27
N LYS A 3 20.20 -12.56 -3.08
CA LYS A 3 20.87 -13.54 -3.96
C LYS A 3 20.30 -13.61 -5.39
N ARG A 4 19.10 -13.08 -5.64
CA ARG A 4 18.38 -13.22 -6.93
C ARG A 4 17.90 -11.91 -7.54
N TYR A 5 17.75 -10.86 -6.74
CA TYR A 5 17.23 -9.55 -7.17
C TYR A 5 18.18 -8.45 -6.73
N ASN A 6 18.25 -7.40 -7.56
CA ASN A 6 18.91 -6.15 -7.23
C ASN A 6 17.86 -5.22 -6.61
N ILE A 7 17.99 -4.96 -5.31
CA ILE A 7 16.99 -4.15 -4.59
C ILE A 7 17.39 -2.68 -4.79
N ILE A 8 16.50 -1.90 -5.37
CA ILE A 8 16.76 -0.50 -5.75
C ILE A 8 15.75 0.45 -5.11
N PRO A 9 16.12 1.72 -4.83
CA PRO A 9 15.17 2.74 -4.40
C PRO A 9 14.09 3.00 -5.47
N LEU A 10 12.86 3.30 -5.04
CA LEU A 10 11.80 3.73 -5.95
C LEU A 10 12.19 5.00 -6.72
N ALA A 11 12.79 5.97 -6.02
CA ALA A 11 13.25 7.22 -6.61
C ALA A 11 14.25 7.00 -7.76
N ASP A 12 15.13 6.00 -7.66
CA ASP A 12 16.10 5.67 -8.70
C ASP A 12 15.43 5.09 -9.95
N TYR A 13 14.44 4.21 -9.76
CA TYR A 13 13.62 3.72 -10.86
C TYR A 13 12.90 4.87 -11.57
N VAL A 14 12.19 5.73 -10.83
CA VAL A 14 11.42 6.84 -11.38
C VAL A 14 12.33 7.84 -12.11
N ARG A 15 13.46 8.20 -11.51
CA ARG A 15 14.47 9.07 -12.13
C ARG A 15 15.03 8.45 -13.40
N ALA A 16 15.41 7.18 -13.39
CA ALA A 16 15.91 6.49 -14.57
C ALA A 16 14.87 6.41 -15.70
N ARG A 17 13.58 6.24 -15.38
CA ARG A 17 12.49 6.31 -16.35
C ARG A 17 12.36 7.70 -16.97
N ILE A 18 12.32 8.74 -16.15
CA ILE A 18 12.18 10.14 -16.59
C ILE A 18 13.38 10.59 -17.44
N ASP A 19 14.60 10.18 -17.06
CA ASP A 19 15.84 10.55 -17.75
C ASP A 19 16.11 9.70 -19.02
N GLY A 20 15.21 8.77 -19.38
CA GLY A 20 15.40 7.85 -20.52
C GLY A 20 16.52 6.82 -20.31
N ARG A 21 16.91 6.55 -19.06
CA ARG A 21 18.02 5.66 -18.67
C ARG A 21 17.57 4.35 -18.03
N ALA A 22 16.29 4.02 -18.09
CA ALA A 22 15.72 2.83 -17.45
C ALA A 22 16.41 1.51 -17.86
N ARG A 23 16.93 1.43 -19.10
CA ARG A 23 17.71 0.27 -19.59
C ARG A 23 19.05 0.06 -18.87
N LYS A 24 19.54 1.06 -18.12
CA LYS A 24 20.76 0.98 -17.31
C LYS A 24 20.50 0.49 -15.88
N LEU A 25 19.24 0.30 -15.48
CA LEU A 25 18.93 -0.26 -14.18
C LEU A 25 19.47 -1.70 -14.08
N PRO A 26 19.89 -2.14 -12.89
CA PRO A 26 20.34 -3.51 -12.70
C PRO A 26 19.28 -4.53 -13.16
N PRO A 27 19.68 -5.65 -13.79
CA PRO A 27 18.73 -6.67 -14.18
C PRO A 27 18.03 -7.24 -12.94
N LYS A 28 16.77 -7.68 -13.08
CA LYS A 28 15.97 -8.20 -11.95
C LYS A 28 15.90 -7.18 -10.80
N SER A 29 15.72 -5.91 -11.14
CA SER A 29 15.46 -4.86 -10.16
C SER A 29 14.16 -5.15 -9.39
N LEU A 30 14.21 -4.95 -8.08
CA LEU A 30 13.08 -5.09 -7.16
C LEU A 30 13.00 -3.86 -6.26
N ILE A 31 11.80 -3.34 -6.09
CA ILE A 31 11.50 -2.24 -5.16
C ILE A 31 10.63 -2.82 -4.05
N ILE A 32 10.92 -2.46 -2.81
CA ILE A 32 10.14 -2.89 -1.64
C ILE A 32 9.37 -1.68 -1.12
N THR A 33 8.06 -1.83 -1.02
CA THR A 33 7.16 -0.79 -0.55
C THR A 33 6.28 -1.32 0.57
N MET A 34 5.98 -0.48 1.55
CA MET A 34 4.95 -0.71 2.57
C MET A 34 4.00 0.48 2.59
N ASP A 35 2.75 0.24 2.96
CA ASP A 35 1.71 1.26 2.97
C ASP A 35 1.29 1.60 4.40
N ASP A 36 0.42 2.61 4.53
CA ASP A 36 -0.25 3.10 5.74
C ASP A 36 0.63 3.76 6.82
N GLY A 37 1.88 3.32 6.99
CA GLY A 37 2.74 3.81 8.07
C GLY A 37 2.31 3.26 9.44
N HIS A 38 1.93 1.98 9.49
CA HIS A 38 1.55 1.29 10.73
C HIS A 38 2.62 1.41 11.82
N ARG A 39 2.18 1.46 13.09
CA ARG A 39 3.09 1.53 14.25
C ARG A 39 4.14 0.42 14.28
N SER A 40 3.83 -0.76 13.74
CA SER A 40 4.74 -1.90 13.65
C SER A 40 5.95 -1.63 12.76
N ASN A 41 5.87 -0.67 11.83
CA ASN A 41 7.01 -0.30 10.98
C ASN A 41 8.20 0.23 11.80
N ALA A 42 7.99 0.72 13.02
CA ALA A 42 9.07 1.13 13.93
C ALA A 42 10.04 -0.02 14.26
N GLN A 43 9.53 -1.26 14.27
CA GLN A 43 10.32 -2.46 14.57
C GLN A 43 11.32 -2.81 13.44
N LEU A 44 11.18 -2.20 12.26
CA LEU A 44 12.05 -2.44 11.12
C LEU A 44 13.42 -1.78 11.27
N LYS A 45 13.60 -0.83 12.20
CA LYS A 45 14.81 -0.01 12.33
C LYS A 45 16.09 -0.84 12.33
N SER A 46 16.22 -1.82 13.24
CA SER A 46 17.42 -2.66 13.36
C SER A 46 17.65 -3.49 12.10
N LEU A 47 16.58 -4.03 11.51
CA LEU A 47 16.65 -4.82 10.29
C LEU A 47 17.15 -3.97 9.10
N LEU A 48 16.62 -2.76 8.95
CA LEU A 48 17.02 -1.85 7.87
C LEU A 48 18.48 -1.40 8.00
N GLN A 49 18.96 -1.17 9.23
CA GLN A 49 20.35 -0.85 9.51
C GLN A 49 21.29 -2.01 9.14
N GLU A 50 20.92 -3.25 9.44
CA GLU A 50 21.74 -4.42 9.14
C GLU A 50 21.73 -4.77 7.64
N MET A 51 20.57 -4.67 7.00
CA MET A 51 20.40 -5.15 5.62
C MET A 51 20.86 -4.16 4.56
N GLU A 52 21.00 -2.87 4.90
CA GLU A 52 21.28 -1.76 3.97
C GLU A 52 20.36 -1.80 2.73
N MET A 53 19.09 -2.14 2.94
CA MET A 53 18.13 -2.34 1.88
C MET A 53 17.22 -1.13 1.74
N PRO A 54 17.08 -0.54 0.52
CA PRO A 54 16.19 0.57 0.32
C PRO A 54 14.74 0.09 0.44
N VAL A 55 13.98 0.76 1.29
CA VAL A 55 12.54 0.54 1.50
C VAL A 55 11.83 1.87 1.40
N THR A 56 10.70 1.86 0.69
CA THR A 56 9.77 3.00 0.64
C THR A 56 8.57 2.71 1.54
N ILE A 57 8.16 3.66 2.39
CA ILE A 57 6.92 3.56 3.18
C ILE A 57 5.99 4.71 2.80
N PHE A 58 4.78 4.40 2.36
CA PHE A 58 3.76 5.38 2.05
C PHE A 58 2.94 5.70 3.31
N LEU A 59 2.84 6.98 3.67
CA LEU A 59 2.25 7.44 4.93
C LEU A 59 0.89 8.12 4.72
N CYS A 60 -0.08 7.78 5.56
CA CYS A 60 -1.33 8.53 5.69
C CYS A 60 -1.10 9.77 6.57
N SER A 61 -0.95 10.94 5.96
CA SER A 61 -0.51 12.16 6.66
C SER A 61 -1.40 12.62 7.81
N GLY A 62 -2.70 12.30 7.76
CA GLY A 62 -3.66 12.65 8.80
C GLY A 62 -3.72 11.65 9.96
N ILE A 63 -3.00 10.53 9.87
CA ILE A 63 -2.99 9.44 10.86
C ILE A 63 -1.62 9.35 11.53
N VAL A 64 -0.53 9.40 10.75
CA VAL A 64 0.83 9.35 11.31
C VAL A 64 1.12 10.55 12.21
N GLY A 65 1.78 10.31 13.35
CA GLY A 65 2.04 11.32 14.37
C GLY A 65 0.82 11.71 15.22
N THR A 66 -0.30 11.00 15.10
CA THR A 66 -1.53 11.19 15.88
C THR A 66 -1.97 9.88 16.55
N HIS A 67 -3.06 9.93 17.31
CA HIS A 67 -3.80 8.77 17.82
C HIS A 67 -5.10 8.54 17.02
N ARG A 68 -5.23 9.12 15.82
CA ARG A 68 -6.31 8.79 14.90
C ARG A 68 -6.14 7.36 14.40
N HIS A 69 -7.27 6.74 14.08
CA HIS A 69 -7.33 5.33 13.69
C HIS A 69 -7.58 5.17 12.20
N PHE A 70 -7.14 4.03 11.67
CA PHE A 70 -7.56 3.53 10.38
C PHE A 70 -8.99 3.01 10.46
N TRP A 71 -9.85 3.44 9.54
CA TRP A 71 -11.28 3.16 9.61
C TRP A 71 -11.62 1.66 9.61
N TRP A 72 -10.84 0.82 8.92
CA TRP A 72 -11.13 -0.61 8.82
C TRP A 72 -10.92 -1.36 10.13
N LEU A 73 -10.18 -0.80 11.08
CA LEU A 73 -10.01 -1.37 12.42
C LEU A 73 -11.22 -1.13 13.34
N HIS A 74 -12.20 -0.36 12.86
CA HIS A 74 -13.49 -0.16 13.52
C HIS A 74 -14.62 -1.02 12.91
N THR A 75 -14.28 -1.88 11.95
CA THR A 75 -15.20 -2.90 11.45
C THR A 75 -15.10 -4.18 12.28
N ARG A 76 -16.16 -4.99 12.32
CA ARG A 76 -16.21 -6.23 13.13
C ARG A 76 -15.57 -7.44 12.45
N SER A 77 -15.36 -7.38 11.14
CA SER A 77 -14.85 -8.51 10.36
C SER A 77 -14.25 -8.04 9.04
N VAL A 78 -13.44 -8.91 8.42
CA VAL A 78 -12.92 -8.71 7.07
C VAL A 78 -14.06 -8.49 6.07
N SER A 79 -15.14 -9.28 6.15
CA SER A 79 -16.29 -9.12 5.25
C SER A 79 -16.97 -7.76 5.40
N GLU A 80 -16.98 -7.20 6.61
CA GLU A 80 -17.55 -5.87 6.86
C GLU A 80 -16.64 -4.77 6.31
N ALA A 81 -15.31 -4.91 6.46
CA ALA A 81 -14.35 -4.02 5.82
C ALA A 81 -14.49 -4.04 4.29
N GLU A 82 -14.61 -5.23 3.69
CA GLU A 82 -14.81 -5.36 2.23
C GLU A 82 -16.14 -4.74 1.78
N ALA A 83 -17.22 -4.90 2.55
CA ALA A 83 -18.49 -4.22 2.26
C ALA A 83 -18.35 -2.69 2.30
N CYS A 84 -17.61 -2.16 3.29
CA CYS A 84 -17.34 -0.72 3.38
C CYS A 84 -16.58 -0.17 2.17
N LYS A 85 -15.72 -0.96 1.54
CA LYS A 85 -14.99 -0.53 0.32
C LYS A 85 -15.91 -0.29 -0.88
N GLN A 86 -17.06 -0.97 -0.92
CA GLN A 86 -18.03 -0.84 -2.01
C GLN A 86 -19.04 0.30 -1.82
N MET A 87 -19.08 0.92 -0.63
CA MET A 87 -19.96 2.04 -0.33
C MET A 87 -19.43 3.35 -0.92
N THR A 88 -20.33 4.32 -1.16
CA THR A 88 -19.90 5.70 -1.33
C THR A 88 -19.20 6.21 -0.07
N ASP A 89 -18.41 7.28 -0.19
CA ASP A 89 -17.73 7.86 0.97
C ASP A 89 -18.70 8.30 2.08
N ALA A 90 -19.83 8.91 1.74
CA ALA A 90 -20.83 9.36 2.70
C ALA A 90 -21.49 8.19 3.45
N GLU A 91 -21.93 7.15 2.73
CA GLU A 91 -22.51 5.95 3.33
C GLU A 91 -21.52 5.24 4.25
N ARG A 92 -20.25 5.14 3.84
CA ARG A 92 -19.20 4.52 4.65
C ARG A 92 -18.97 5.29 5.95
N LEU A 93 -18.93 6.62 5.90
CA LEU A 93 -18.74 7.43 7.10
C LEU A 93 -19.94 7.33 8.05
N GLU A 94 -21.16 7.30 7.54
CA GLU A 94 -22.36 7.08 8.36
C GLU A 94 -22.35 5.70 9.02
N PHE A 95 -21.99 4.66 8.26
CA PHE A 95 -21.83 3.31 8.79
C PHE A 95 -20.77 3.26 9.91
N LEU A 96 -19.60 3.84 9.68
CA LEU A 96 -18.51 3.84 10.65
C LEU A 96 -18.81 4.72 11.87
N LEU A 97 -19.61 5.77 11.72
CA LEU A 97 -20.11 6.56 12.84
C LEU A 97 -20.93 5.70 13.81
N SER A 98 -21.74 4.76 13.29
CA SER A 98 -22.45 3.77 14.13
C SER A 98 -21.52 2.82 14.89
N ARG A 99 -20.22 2.82 14.55
CA ARG A 99 -19.14 2.04 15.18
C ARG A 99 -18.21 2.91 16.03
N ASP A 100 -18.67 4.10 16.41
CA ASP A 100 -17.90 5.08 17.19
C ASP A 100 -16.59 5.52 16.50
N TYR A 101 -16.58 5.50 15.16
CA TYR A 101 -15.47 5.99 14.37
C TYR A 101 -15.76 7.35 13.74
N ARG A 102 -14.81 8.27 13.92
CA ARG A 102 -14.72 9.52 13.15
C ARG A 102 -13.29 9.72 12.63
N PRO A 103 -13.09 10.20 11.39
CA PRO A 103 -11.75 10.37 10.82
C PRO A 103 -10.80 11.28 11.62
N GLU A 104 -11.33 12.32 12.27
CA GLU A 104 -10.52 13.30 13.01
C GLU A 104 -10.44 13.04 14.52
N GLN A 105 -11.12 11.99 15.01
CA GLN A 105 -11.13 11.63 16.43
C GLN A 105 -9.81 11.00 16.85
N GLU A 106 -9.27 11.50 17.96
CA GLU A 106 -8.13 10.89 18.66
C GLU A 106 -8.64 9.79 19.59
N TYR A 107 -7.95 8.65 19.62
CA TYR A 107 -8.28 7.52 20.48
C TYR A 107 -7.19 7.32 21.56
N PRO A 108 -7.41 6.47 22.58
CA PRO A 108 -6.40 6.24 23.61
C PRO A 108 -5.08 5.69 23.05
N ASP A 109 -5.17 4.76 22.10
CA ASP A 109 -4.03 4.11 21.47
C ASP A 109 -3.71 4.71 20.09
N ARG A 110 -2.45 4.59 19.66
CA ARG A 110 -2.06 4.92 18.28
C ARG A 110 -1.99 3.67 17.42
N GLN A 111 -2.32 3.83 16.13
CA GLN A 111 -2.23 2.74 15.15
C GLN A 111 -1.11 2.94 14.13
N ALA A 112 -0.59 4.16 14.01
CA ALA A 112 0.45 4.54 13.08
C ALA A 112 1.75 4.96 13.79
N LEU A 113 2.82 5.14 13.00
CA LEU A 113 4.09 5.67 13.46
C LEU A 113 3.90 7.01 14.18
N SER A 114 4.59 7.18 15.31
CA SER A 114 4.71 8.45 16.00
C SER A 114 5.71 9.38 15.30
N LYS A 115 5.67 10.67 15.65
CA LYS A 115 6.61 11.66 15.10
C LYS A 115 8.08 11.30 15.37
N SER A 116 8.40 10.81 16.58
CA SER A 116 9.77 10.41 16.91
C SER A 116 10.22 9.19 16.11
N GLU A 117 9.36 8.18 15.94
CA GLU A 117 9.68 7.00 15.14
C GLU A 117 9.90 7.34 13.65
N ILE A 118 9.14 8.31 13.11
CA ILE A 118 9.37 8.80 11.74
C ILE A 118 10.75 9.43 11.62
N GLU A 119 11.14 10.34 12.53
CA GLU A 119 12.46 10.97 12.47
C GLU A 119 13.60 9.94 12.65
N GLU A 120 13.40 8.92 13.48
CA GLU A 120 14.38 7.84 13.65
C GLU A 120 14.53 6.95 12.41
N LEU A 121 13.45 6.71 11.67
CA LEU A 121 13.45 5.89 10.46
C LEU A 121 13.82 6.66 9.18
N LYS A 122 13.66 7.99 9.19
CA LYS A 122 13.94 8.89 8.07
C LYS A 122 15.31 8.71 7.38
N PRO A 123 16.43 8.42 8.08
CA PRO A 123 17.70 8.14 7.40
C PRO A 123 17.76 6.76 6.72
N LEU A 124 16.81 5.86 7.01
CA LEU A 124 16.79 4.47 6.54
C LEU A 124 15.68 4.20 5.52
N VAL A 125 14.63 5.02 5.53
CA VAL A 125 13.39 4.81 4.78
C VAL A 125 13.10 6.01 3.88
N ASP A 126 12.69 5.71 2.65
CA ASP A 126 12.10 6.68 1.74
C ASP A 126 10.60 6.84 2.02
N PHE A 127 10.21 7.88 2.76
CA PHE A 127 8.80 8.13 3.07
C PHE A 127 8.07 8.87 1.95
N GLN A 128 6.90 8.34 1.55
CA GLN A 128 6.09 8.84 0.42
C GLN A 128 4.60 8.95 0.84
N ALA A 129 3.70 9.34 -0.06
CA ALA A 129 2.31 9.71 0.32
C ALA A 129 1.26 8.61 0.10
N HIS A 130 0.34 8.46 1.06
CA HIS A 130 -0.78 7.51 1.00
C HIS A 130 -2.14 8.14 1.36
N SER A 131 -2.45 9.31 0.79
CA SER A 131 -3.61 10.16 1.15
C SER A 131 -3.59 10.70 2.59
N VAL A 132 -4.59 11.48 2.98
CA VAL A 132 -4.68 12.02 4.34
C VAL A 132 -5.24 10.97 5.29
N SER A 133 -6.41 10.40 4.97
CA SER A 133 -7.16 9.52 5.89
C SER A 133 -7.47 8.13 5.31
N HIS A 134 -6.81 7.73 4.23
CA HIS A 134 -7.03 6.43 3.55
C HIS A 134 -8.49 6.17 3.10
N PRO A 135 -9.15 7.10 2.38
CA PRO A 135 -10.48 6.84 1.82
C PRO A 135 -10.38 5.97 0.55
N ILE A 136 -11.52 5.47 0.08
CA ILE A 136 -11.63 4.91 -1.27
C ILE A 136 -11.78 6.08 -2.25
N LEU A 137 -10.66 6.51 -2.86
CA LEU A 137 -10.61 7.75 -3.65
C LEU A 137 -11.63 7.80 -4.81
N PRO A 138 -11.86 6.72 -5.59
CA PRO A 138 -12.90 6.74 -6.63
C PRO A 138 -14.33 6.88 -6.10
N ALA A 139 -14.57 6.59 -4.82
CA ALA A 139 -15.88 6.69 -4.18
C ALA A 139 -16.08 8.03 -3.43
N CYS A 140 -15.11 8.94 -3.51
CA CYS A 140 -15.18 10.29 -2.95
C CYS A 140 -15.72 11.27 -3.98
N ALA A 141 -16.32 12.37 -3.51
CA ALA A 141 -16.49 13.56 -4.35
C ALA A 141 -15.12 14.11 -4.79
N ASP A 142 -15.03 14.67 -5.99
CA ASP A 142 -13.78 15.13 -6.60
C ASP A 142 -13.02 16.12 -5.69
N GLU A 143 -13.73 17.04 -5.04
CA GLU A 143 -13.11 18.02 -4.14
C GLU A 143 -12.50 17.36 -2.90
N LYS A 144 -13.10 16.26 -2.42
CA LYS A 144 -12.52 15.48 -1.32
C LYS A 144 -11.30 14.70 -1.80
N ALA A 145 -11.39 14.01 -2.93
CA ALA A 145 -10.28 13.23 -3.48
C ALA A 145 -9.06 14.12 -3.77
N GLU A 146 -9.26 15.30 -4.36
CA GLU A 146 -8.18 16.26 -4.63
C GLU A 146 -7.52 16.73 -3.32
N ARG A 147 -8.32 17.10 -2.31
CA ARG A 147 -7.80 17.46 -0.99
C ARG A 147 -6.99 16.33 -0.36
N GLU A 148 -7.47 15.10 -0.41
CA GLU A 148 -6.78 13.91 0.12
C GLU A 148 -5.41 13.70 -0.53
N ILE A 149 -5.31 13.91 -1.84
CA ILE A 149 -4.09 13.72 -2.61
C ILE A 149 -3.10 14.87 -2.38
N GLU A 150 -3.55 16.12 -2.52
CA GLU A 150 -2.70 17.30 -2.43
C GLU A 150 -2.24 17.55 -0.99
N ARG A 151 -3.18 17.54 -0.04
CA ARG A 151 -2.88 17.86 1.35
C ARG A 151 -1.92 16.85 1.96
N CYS A 152 -1.98 15.57 1.58
CA CYS A 152 -1.02 14.59 2.07
C CYS A 152 0.43 14.96 1.75
N LYS A 153 0.69 15.44 0.54
CA LYS A 153 2.03 15.90 0.14
C LYS A 153 2.49 17.08 0.99
N THR A 154 1.61 18.07 1.11
CA THR A 154 1.90 19.33 1.80
C THR A 154 2.10 19.10 3.30
N ASP A 155 1.27 18.27 3.93
CA ASP A 155 1.36 17.94 5.35
C ASP A 155 2.64 17.16 5.66
N LEU A 156 2.99 16.13 4.88
CA LEU A 156 4.23 15.37 5.10
C LEU A 156 5.49 16.24 4.93
N LYS A 157 5.49 17.13 3.93
CA LYS A 157 6.59 18.09 3.74
C LYS A 157 6.68 19.08 4.91
N ARG A 158 5.55 19.63 5.36
CA ARG A 158 5.50 20.64 6.43
C ARG A 158 5.84 20.06 7.80
N LEU A 159 5.28 18.92 8.16
CA LEU A 159 5.36 18.34 9.50
C LEU A 159 6.68 17.60 9.75
N TYR A 160 7.22 16.96 8.70
CA TYR A 160 8.36 16.04 8.80
C TYR A 160 9.52 16.43 7.88
N GLY A 161 9.42 17.51 7.09
CA GLY A 161 10.48 17.93 6.18
C GLY A 161 10.79 16.92 5.07
N LEU A 162 9.81 16.07 4.71
CA LEU A 162 10.01 14.98 3.76
C LEU A 162 9.92 15.48 2.30
N LYS A 163 10.74 14.88 1.43
CA LYS A 163 10.64 15.07 -0.02
C LYS A 163 9.67 14.03 -0.60
N ILE A 164 8.45 14.47 -0.89
CA ILE A 164 7.40 13.62 -1.41
C ILE A 164 7.32 13.74 -2.94
N GLU A 165 7.57 12.63 -3.63
CA GLU A 165 7.55 12.52 -5.10
C GLU A 165 6.65 11.38 -5.59
N ALA A 166 6.28 10.41 -4.75
CA ALA A 166 5.46 9.27 -5.11
C ALA A 166 4.17 9.20 -4.29
N PHE A 167 3.12 8.64 -4.90
CA PHE A 167 1.83 8.39 -4.27
C PHE A 167 1.46 6.91 -4.38
N ALA A 168 0.93 6.31 -3.33
CA ALA A 168 0.25 5.02 -3.45
C ALA A 168 -1.25 5.26 -3.29
N PHE A 169 -2.07 4.71 -4.20
CA PHE A 169 -3.52 4.80 -4.07
C PHE A 169 -4.00 3.87 -2.94
N PRO A 170 -4.79 4.34 -1.97
CA PRO A 170 -5.41 3.50 -0.94
C PRO A 170 -6.12 2.30 -1.57
N ASN A 171 -5.86 1.09 -1.05
CA ASN A 171 -6.33 -0.18 -1.61
C ASN A 171 -5.96 -0.44 -3.09
N GLY A 172 -5.11 0.39 -3.69
CA GLY A 172 -4.79 0.36 -5.12
C GLY A 172 -5.89 0.92 -6.03
N ASP A 173 -6.96 1.48 -5.49
CA ASP A 173 -8.13 1.94 -6.23
C ASP A 173 -7.90 3.36 -6.79
N SER A 174 -8.08 3.51 -8.11
CA SER A 174 -7.91 4.81 -8.79
C SER A 174 -8.81 4.93 -10.00
N SER A 175 -9.37 6.11 -10.22
CA SER A 175 -10.00 6.51 -11.50
C SER A 175 -9.04 7.36 -12.35
N GLU A 176 -9.40 7.62 -13.61
CA GLU A 176 -8.68 8.58 -14.46
C GLU A 176 -8.59 9.97 -13.81
N HIS A 177 -9.67 10.40 -13.16
CA HIS A 177 -9.73 11.68 -12.46
C HIS A 177 -8.71 11.71 -11.31
N ASN A 178 -8.65 10.66 -10.49
CA ASN A 178 -7.68 10.59 -9.38
C ASN A 178 -6.23 10.61 -9.90
N ILE A 179 -5.97 9.97 -11.04
CA ILE A 179 -4.65 9.97 -11.67
C ILE A 179 -4.27 11.37 -12.17
N VAL A 180 -5.20 12.10 -12.78
CA VAL A 180 -4.99 13.51 -13.19
C VAL A 180 -4.75 14.40 -11.97
N MET A 181 -5.55 14.28 -10.90
CA MET A 181 -5.35 15.00 -9.64
C MET A 181 -3.96 14.73 -9.06
N THR A 182 -3.50 13.48 -9.10
CA THR A 182 -2.17 13.08 -8.62
C THR A 182 -1.05 13.72 -9.46
N ARG A 183 -1.22 13.83 -10.77
CA ARG A 183 -0.28 14.58 -11.63
C ARG A 183 -0.27 16.07 -11.29
N ASN A 184 -1.45 16.67 -11.13
CA ASN A 184 -1.61 18.10 -10.84
C ASN A 184 -1.03 18.49 -9.47
N ALA A 185 -1.13 17.61 -8.46
CA ALA A 185 -0.47 17.76 -7.17
C ALA A 185 1.08 17.64 -7.26
N GLY A 186 1.62 17.38 -8.45
CA GLY A 186 3.05 17.38 -8.76
C GLY A 186 3.79 16.14 -8.29
N TYR A 187 3.10 15.02 -8.04
CA TYR A 187 3.76 13.74 -7.88
C TYR A 187 4.44 13.33 -9.20
N ARG A 188 5.46 12.49 -9.14
CA ARG A 188 6.24 12.01 -10.30
C ARG A 188 5.85 10.59 -10.72
N CYS A 189 5.27 9.83 -9.80
CA CYS A 189 4.72 8.51 -10.06
C CYS A 189 3.60 8.20 -9.06
N ALA A 190 2.81 7.18 -9.39
CA ALA A 190 1.80 6.63 -8.51
C ALA A 190 1.69 5.11 -8.64
N LEU A 191 1.39 4.43 -7.54
CA LEU A 191 1.36 2.98 -7.43
C LEU A 191 -0.06 2.49 -7.17
N THR A 192 -0.46 1.43 -7.88
CA THR A 192 -1.72 0.70 -7.69
C THR A 192 -1.45 -0.67 -7.05
N LEU A 193 -2.50 -1.47 -6.86
CA LEU A 193 -2.36 -2.90 -6.50
C LEU A 193 -2.57 -3.83 -7.69
N ASP A 194 -2.59 -3.29 -8.92
CA ASP A 194 -2.62 -4.09 -10.14
C ASP A 194 -1.44 -5.06 -10.15
N THR A 195 -1.74 -6.35 -10.20
CA THR A 195 -0.69 -7.37 -10.13
C THR A 195 0.13 -7.39 -11.41
N GLY A 196 1.42 -7.10 -11.30
CA GLY A 196 2.32 -7.21 -12.45
C GLY A 196 3.74 -6.70 -12.21
N THR A 197 4.51 -6.68 -13.29
CA THR A 197 5.85 -6.06 -13.34
C THR A 197 5.77 -4.75 -14.12
N ASN A 198 6.63 -3.79 -13.79
CA ASN A 198 6.69 -2.53 -14.51
C ASN A 198 7.74 -2.62 -15.63
N ASP A 199 7.32 -2.28 -16.84
CA ASP A 199 8.18 -2.15 -18.01
C ASP A 199 8.75 -0.72 -18.08
N ILE A 200 9.57 -0.45 -19.09
CA ILE A 200 10.24 0.85 -19.29
C ILE A 200 9.35 1.88 -20.01
N ASP A 201 8.20 1.47 -20.54
CA ASP A 201 7.32 2.31 -21.35
C ASP A 201 5.94 2.52 -20.71
N GLY A 202 5.61 1.80 -19.64
CA GLY A 202 4.32 1.88 -18.94
C GLY A 202 4.13 3.17 -18.15
N ASP A 203 2.88 3.53 -17.88
CA ASP A 203 2.53 4.77 -17.20
C ASP A 203 3.09 4.82 -15.77
N LEU A 204 3.88 5.86 -15.47
CA LEU A 204 4.44 6.10 -14.14
C LEU A 204 3.38 6.36 -13.07
N PHE A 205 2.14 6.66 -13.43
CA PHE A 205 1.03 6.84 -12.49
C PHE A 205 0.14 5.60 -12.33
N ARG A 206 0.57 4.47 -12.91
CA ARG A 206 -0.09 3.15 -12.78
C ARG A 206 0.94 2.07 -12.51
N LEU A 207 1.90 2.36 -11.63
CA LEU A 207 2.93 1.39 -11.29
C LEU A 207 2.30 0.21 -10.56
N ARG A 208 2.49 -0.96 -11.14
CA ARG A 208 1.98 -2.25 -10.68
C ARG A 208 2.77 -2.73 -9.47
N ARG A 209 2.09 -3.43 -8.57
CA ARG A 209 2.69 -4.05 -7.37
C ARG A 209 2.29 -5.50 -7.26
N ILE A 210 3.00 -6.23 -6.43
CA ILE A 210 2.68 -7.61 -6.09
C ILE A 210 2.33 -7.61 -4.61
N PRO A 211 1.03 -7.74 -4.24
CA PRO A 211 0.64 -7.71 -2.84
C PRO A 211 1.15 -8.96 -2.11
N VAL A 212 1.68 -8.72 -0.91
CA VAL A 212 2.20 -9.74 0.00
C VAL A 212 1.56 -9.44 1.35
N SER A 213 0.87 -10.43 1.93
CA SER A 213 0.27 -10.30 3.25
C SER A 213 1.34 -10.44 4.34
N ASP A 214 1.05 -9.93 5.53
CA ASP A 214 1.98 -9.98 6.67
C ASP A 214 2.31 -11.42 7.13
N ASP A 215 1.40 -12.37 6.87
CA ASP A 215 1.55 -13.80 7.17
C ASP A 215 2.14 -14.60 6.01
N ALA A 216 2.48 -13.95 4.88
CA ALA A 216 2.99 -14.63 3.70
C ALA A 216 4.32 -15.34 4.00
N SER A 217 4.39 -16.60 3.59
CA SER A 217 5.64 -17.35 3.70
C SER A 217 6.72 -16.79 2.77
N VAL A 218 8.00 -16.99 3.13
CA VAL A 218 9.14 -16.66 2.24
C VAL A 218 8.99 -17.33 0.87
N SER A 219 8.44 -18.55 0.84
CA SER A 219 8.15 -19.28 -0.39
C SER A 219 7.11 -18.58 -1.26
N GLU A 220 6.03 -18.08 -0.65
CA GLU A 220 5.01 -17.31 -1.36
C GLU A 220 5.60 -16.03 -1.97
N LEU A 221 6.39 -15.28 -1.19
CA LEU A 221 7.10 -14.10 -1.66
C LEU A 221 7.99 -14.42 -2.88
N LEU A 222 8.77 -15.50 -2.80
CA LEU A 222 9.65 -15.93 -3.89
C LEU A 222 8.86 -16.35 -5.15
N VAL A 223 7.76 -17.08 -4.98
CA VAL A 223 6.89 -17.52 -6.08
C VAL A 223 6.25 -16.30 -6.77
N LYS A 224 5.69 -15.38 -6.00
CA LYS A 224 5.09 -14.15 -6.52
C LYS A 224 6.12 -13.27 -7.23
N ALA A 225 7.29 -13.02 -6.62
CA ALA A 225 8.36 -12.21 -7.19
C ALA A 225 9.02 -12.84 -8.44
N SER A 226 9.03 -14.17 -8.55
CA SER A 226 9.63 -14.88 -9.70
C SER A 226 8.88 -14.69 -11.02
N GLY A 227 7.64 -14.18 -10.98
CA GLY A 227 6.75 -14.14 -12.13
C GLY A 227 6.15 -15.51 -12.49
N PHE A 228 6.49 -16.59 -11.78
CA PHE A 228 5.87 -17.91 -11.96
C PHE A 228 4.36 -17.86 -11.68
N TRP A 229 3.96 -17.17 -10.60
CA TRP A 229 2.55 -16.97 -10.26
C TRP A 229 1.76 -16.29 -11.40
N ARG A 230 2.38 -15.31 -12.07
CA ARG A 230 1.80 -14.64 -13.24
C ARG A 230 1.62 -15.60 -14.41
N ARG A 231 2.62 -16.43 -14.71
CA ARG A 231 2.55 -17.43 -15.79
C ARG A 231 1.45 -18.47 -15.51
N LEU A 232 1.33 -18.91 -14.25
CA LEU A 232 0.30 -19.84 -13.82
C LEU A 232 -1.11 -19.25 -13.97
N ASN A 233 -1.32 -18.02 -13.52
CA ASN A 233 -2.63 -17.35 -13.64
C ASN A 233 -2.99 -17.02 -15.09
N TRP A 234 -2.01 -16.64 -15.92
CA TRP A 234 -2.21 -16.48 -17.35
C TRP A 234 -2.59 -17.79 -18.05
N ALA A 235 -1.90 -18.90 -17.75
CA ALA A 235 -2.23 -20.21 -18.29
C ALA A 235 -3.64 -20.67 -17.86
N ARG A 236 -4.02 -20.44 -16.60
CA ARG A 236 -5.37 -20.69 -16.08
C ARG A 236 -6.44 -19.87 -16.81
N ARG A 237 -6.17 -18.59 -17.09
CA ARG A 237 -7.08 -17.71 -17.84
C ARG A 237 -7.26 -18.16 -19.29
N LEU A 238 -6.17 -18.58 -19.96
CA LEU A 238 -6.24 -19.14 -21.31
C LEU A 238 -7.02 -20.46 -21.34
N LEU A 239 -6.74 -21.37 -20.41
CA LEU A 239 -7.48 -22.64 -20.29
C LEU A 239 -8.99 -22.39 -20.10
N LYS A 240 -9.38 -21.37 -19.33
CA LYS A 240 -10.79 -20.96 -19.18
C LYS A 240 -11.40 -20.38 -20.46
N GLN A 241 -10.62 -19.78 -21.34
CA GLN A 241 -11.09 -19.31 -22.65
C GLN A 241 -11.28 -20.45 -23.65
N PHE A 242 -10.51 -21.54 -23.54
CA PHE A 242 -10.58 -22.71 -24.43
C PHE A 242 -11.48 -23.85 -23.92
N LEU A 243 -11.86 -23.83 -22.64
CA LEU A 243 -12.79 -24.79 -22.02
C LEU A 243 -13.83 -24.05 -21.15
N PRO A 244 -14.82 -23.39 -21.76
CA PRO A 244 -15.95 -22.83 -21.02
C PRO A 244 -16.83 -23.96 -20.50
N GLY A 245 -16.61 -24.39 -19.25
CA GLY A 245 -17.42 -25.44 -18.61
C GLY A 245 -16.70 -26.32 -17.57
N ALA A 246 -15.40 -26.15 -17.36
CA ALA A 246 -14.70 -26.84 -16.28
C ALA A 246 -14.94 -26.13 -14.94
N GLU A 247 -16.13 -26.27 -14.37
CA GLU A 247 -16.31 -26.12 -12.93
C GLU A 247 -15.56 -27.27 -12.24
N SER A 248 -14.34 -27.01 -11.79
CA SER A 248 -13.70 -27.85 -10.79
C SER A 248 -14.34 -27.54 -9.44
N ARG A 249 -15.18 -28.47 -8.96
CA ARG A 249 -15.36 -28.71 -7.52
C ARG A 249 -13.95 -28.84 -6.91
N GLU A 250 -13.63 -27.94 -5.98
CA GLU A 250 -12.52 -27.91 -5.01
C GLU A 250 -11.69 -26.61 -5.05
N ALA A 251 -12.04 -25.69 -4.14
CA ALA A 251 -11.08 -24.98 -3.28
C ALA A 251 -11.81 -24.31 -2.09
N THR A 252 -12.73 -25.03 -1.43
CA THR A 252 -13.10 -24.73 -0.04
C THR A 252 -12.17 -25.54 0.87
N ALA A 253 -10.91 -25.12 0.97
CA ALA A 253 -9.94 -25.68 1.93
C ALA A 253 -8.70 -24.78 2.10
N TYR A 254 -8.84 -23.46 2.18
CA TYR A 254 -7.80 -22.57 2.74
C TYR A 254 -8.43 -21.34 3.40
N ASP A 255 -9.61 -21.51 3.99
CA ASP A 255 -10.21 -20.55 4.90
C ASP A 255 -10.62 -21.32 6.17
N THR A 256 -9.72 -21.28 7.17
CA THR A 256 -9.93 -21.53 8.61
C THR A 256 -8.58 -21.63 9.31
N ALA A 257 -7.73 -20.61 9.16
CA ALA A 257 -6.80 -20.28 10.23
C ALA A 257 -7.56 -19.39 11.22
N THR A 258 -8.30 -20.03 12.13
CA THR A 258 -8.81 -19.38 13.33
C THR A 258 -7.63 -18.75 14.07
N PRO A 259 -7.65 -17.44 14.40
CA PRO A 259 -6.70 -16.92 15.37
C PRO A 259 -6.99 -17.61 16.71
N LYS A 260 -6.01 -18.33 17.25
CA LYS A 260 -6.07 -18.82 18.64
C LYS A 260 -6.24 -17.62 19.57
N PRO A 261 -7.13 -17.67 20.57
CA PRO A 261 -7.21 -16.63 21.59
C PRO A 261 -5.85 -16.49 22.27
N GLN A 262 -5.33 -15.27 22.32
CA GLN A 262 -4.19 -14.92 23.15
C GLN A 262 -4.56 -15.21 24.60
N ALA A 263 -3.72 -16.02 25.25
CA ALA A 263 -3.84 -16.29 26.67
C ALA A 263 -3.73 -14.98 27.44
N THR A 264 -4.76 -14.73 28.24
CA THR A 264 -4.74 -13.84 29.40
C THR A 264 -3.51 -14.14 30.25
N ILE A 265 -2.61 -13.16 30.37
CA ILE A 265 -1.69 -13.09 31.51
C ILE A 265 -2.29 -12.01 32.41
N GLY A 266 -2.98 -12.47 33.44
CA GLY A 266 -3.39 -11.64 34.57
C GLY A 266 -2.34 -11.69 35.68
N ALA A 267 -2.31 -10.59 36.43
CA ALA A 267 -1.52 -10.27 37.62
C ALA A 267 -0.03 -9.97 37.39
#